data_AF-A0A943B7U6-F1
#
_entry.id   AF-A0A943B7U6-F1
#
_cell.length_a   1.000
_cell.length_b   1.000
_cell.length_c   1.000
_cell.angle_alpha   90.00
_cell.angle_beta   90.00
_cell.angle_gamma   90.00
#
_symmetry.space_group_name_H-M   'P 1'
#
loop_
_entity.id
_entity.type
_entity.pdbx_description
1 polymer ?
#
loop_
_entity_poly.entity_id
_entity_poly.type
_entity_poly.pdbx_seq_one_letter_code
_entity_poly.pdbx_strand_id
1 'polypeptide(L)'
;MILTKVQSRFVNSKSVGFTLLKGKKNTGKTMASIKRAINLENNYCIYPDDKVLYITEDRKNEIEKIYNKEFEKNNFYSLFSVGKKRVEFLSLTEIISMYAKGYYNGKRIKLISDEEAFQILKGESFNELYNEYSKKSKLLSKMDIREIFDEILWIKSCGFTIEEYQNAIRKGRKRIIRKCSFSREYLYSLMEVYNAQLMDMGYKDKYDDVLSAIKYARKHNHKYSHIIFEEIQNYTRAEIELVKELSNKEKYSSVIFTVGDSLEARENLWLVKGRKLKELGADFKGKTFNFKTVYEASKKETVAYMNEYKYLNLKNKSILEFKVDDSSIEKEIYLNEENIDEKNLKEIPVYNEIAAGQPIEINDEKQENFYLPKEWVDKNNENFILKIKGDSMIEKNIDNGDLVVIRRQNTAYQNDIVAISLNGEATLKILKYNDGIPTLMPANALYSPISLIGKEAEILGVAIGVIKKN
;
A
#
# COMPACT_ATOMS: atom_id res chain seq x y z
N MET A 1 8.26 0.39 -10.95
CA MET A 1 9.08 1.30 -10.12
C MET A 1 9.83 0.50 -9.07
N ILE A 2 11.17 0.48 -9.13
CA ILE A 2 12.01 -0.13 -8.10
C ILE A 2 11.94 0.74 -6.84
N LEU A 3 11.54 0.15 -5.71
CA LEU A 3 11.48 0.86 -4.43
C LEU A 3 12.90 1.16 -3.95
N THR A 4 13.14 2.39 -3.48
CA THR A 4 14.35 2.70 -2.71
C THR A 4 14.43 1.82 -1.46
N LYS A 5 15.63 1.65 -0.89
CA LYS A 5 15.83 0.89 0.36
C LYS A 5 14.92 1.38 1.50
N VAL A 6 14.67 2.69 1.60
CA VAL A 6 13.79 3.27 2.62
C VAL A 6 12.31 2.97 2.35
N GLN A 7 11.88 3.04 1.10
CA GLN A 7 10.52 2.67 0.69
C GLN A 7 10.27 1.18 0.90
N SER A 8 11.21 0.31 0.51
CA SER A 8 11.13 -1.13 0.76
C SER A 8 11.07 -1.45 2.26
N ARG A 9 11.89 -0.78 3.07
CA ARG A 9 11.83 -0.92 4.55
C ARG A 9 10.49 -0.50 5.12
N PHE A 10 9.85 0.53 4.57
CA PHE A 10 8.49 0.94 4.96
C PHE A 10 7.47 -0.13 4.60
N VAL A 11 7.46 -0.57 3.33
CA VAL A 11 6.52 -1.57 2.80
C VAL A 11 6.58 -2.88 3.59
N ASN A 12 7.78 -3.31 4.01
CA ASN A 12 8.01 -4.59 4.69
C ASN A 12 8.11 -4.47 6.23
N SER A 13 7.87 -3.29 6.80
CA SER A 13 7.98 -3.09 8.25
C SER A 13 6.89 -3.85 9.03
N LYS A 14 7.14 -4.21 10.30
CA LYS A 14 6.11 -4.81 11.16
C LYS A 14 4.91 -3.86 11.34
N SER A 15 3.70 -4.39 11.16
CA SER A 15 2.45 -3.64 11.23
C SER A 15 1.88 -3.64 12.65
N VAL A 16 2.26 -2.65 13.47
CA VAL A 16 1.72 -2.52 14.83
C VAL A 16 1.57 -1.05 15.21
N GLY A 17 0.39 -0.65 15.67
CA GLY A 17 0.11 0.68 16.20
C GLY A 17 0.26 1.77 15.13
N PHE A 18 0.82 2.91 15.51
CA PHE A 18 0.92 4.07 14.62
C PHE A 18 2.24 4.12 13.87
N THR A 19 2.15 4.32 12.55
CA THR A 19 3.29 4.54 11.66
C THR A 19 3.12 5.85 10.91
N LEU A 20 4.23 6.56 10.70
CA LEU A 20 4.22 7.85 10.04
C LEU A 20 5.14 7.83 8.82
N LEU A 21 4.57 8.11 7.65
CA LEU A 21 5.29 8.29 6.40
C LEU A 21 5.33 9.78 6.03
N LYS A 22 6.51 10.36 5.92
CA LYS A 22 6.71 11.75 5.50
C LYS A 22 7.47 11.81 4.19
N GLY A 23 7.13 12.77 3.35
CA GLY A 23 7.90 13.07 2.15
C GLY A 23 7.24 14.19 1.35
N LYS A 24 8.05 14.93 0.60
CA LYS A 24 7.57 15.97 -0.32
C LYS A 24 6.73 15.36 -1.46
N LYS A 25 6.08 16.21 -2.25
CA LYS A 25 5.45 15.81 -3.52
C LYS A 25 6.46 15.02 -4.37
N ASN A 26 5.96 14.03 -5.10
CA ASN A 26 6.75 13.15 -5.96
C ASN A 26 7.89 12.41 -5.26
N THR A 27 7.76 12.01 -3.99
CA THR A 27 8.77 11.13 -3.34
C THR A 27 8.41 9.64 -3.39
N GLY A 28 7.37 9.28 -4.16
CA GLY A 28 6.86 7.90 -4.25
C GLY A 28 6.01 7.45 -3.06
N LYS A 29 5.52 8.37 -2.22
CA LYS A 29 4.67 8.04 -1.05
C LYS A 29 3.45 7.19 -1.41
N THR A 30 2.67 7.65 -2.38
CA THR A 30 1.43 6.97 -2.80
C THR A 30 1.71 5.58 -3.36
N MET A 31 2.77 5.39 -4.15
CA MET A 31 3.15 4.06 -4.63
C MET A 31 3.60 3.14 -3.47
N ALA A 32 4.38 3.69 -2.52
CA ALA A 32 4.80 2.92 -1.35
C ALA A 32 3.63 2.56 -0.43
N SER A 33 2.64 3.45 -0.25
CA SER A 33 1.44 3.14 0.53
C SER A 33 0.54 2.12 -0.16
N ILE A 34 0.42 2.15 -1.49
CA ILE A 34 -0.29 1.10 -2.26
C ILE A 34 0.39 -0.26 -2.07
N LYS A 35 1.71 -0.35 -2.30
CA LYS A 35 2.45 -1.60 -2.07
C LYS A 35 2.40 -2.05 -0.61
N ARG A 36 2.32 -1.11 0.33
CA ARG A 36 2.07 -1.40 1.75
C ARG A 36 0.67 -1.98 1.98
N ALA A 37 -0.37 -1.46 1.33
CA ALA A 37 -1.73 -2.01 1.41
C ALA A 37 -1.76 -3.48 0.95
N ILE A 38 -1.12 -3.78 -0.18
CA ILE A 38 -0.97 -5.15 -0.70
C ILE A 38 -0.23 -6.04 0.32
N ASN A 39 0.87 -5.55 0.89
CA ASN A 39 1.62 -6.28 1.91
C ASN A 39 0.78 -6.57 3.18
N LEU A 40 -0.03 -5.60 3.62
CA LEU A 40 -0.94 -5.76 4.76
C LEU A 40 -2.03 -6.79 4.49
N GLU A 41 -2.64 -6.73 3.33
CA GLU A 41 -3.65 -7.70 2.91
C GLU A 41 -3.07 -9.13 2.86
N ASN A 42 -1.92 -9.31 2.22
CA ASN A 42 -1.36 -10.64 2.01
C ASN A 42 -0.74 -11.26 3.27
N ASN A 43 -0.21 -10.44 4.20
CA ASN A 43 0.60 -10.94 5.32
C ASN A 43 0.06 -10.61 6.72
N TYR A 44 -0.87 -9.68 6.84
CA TYR A 44 -1.36 -9.19 8.14
C TYR A 44 -2.88 -9.29 8.33
N CYS A 45 -3.64 -9.61 7.27
CA CYS A 45 -5.05 -9.95 7.37
C CYS A 45 -5.23 -11.47 7.58
N ILE A 46 -4.98 -11.93 8.80
CA ILE A 46 -4.92 -13.35 9.17
C ILE A 46 -6.34 -13.92 9.34
N TYR A 47 -7.24 -13.15 9.96
CA TYR A 47 -8.59 -13.59 10.29
C TYR A 47 -9.61 -13.23 9.19
N PRO A 48 -10.72 -13.97 9.04
CA PRO A 48 -11.72 -13.69 7.99
C PRO A 48 -12.28 -12.27 7.98
N ASP A 49 -12.38 -11.64 9.15
CA ASP A 49 -12.91 -10.28 9.31
C ASP A 49 -11.84 -9.19 9.17
N ASP A 50 -10.56 -9.56 9.04
CA ASP A 50 -9.50 -8.58 8.86
C ASP A 50 -9.62 -7.86 7.51
N LYS A 51 -9.62 -6.53 7.60
CA LYS A 51 -9.75 -5.61 6.46
C LYS A 51 -8.74 -4.46 6.56
N VAL A 52 -8.41 -3.92 5.40
CA VAL A 52 -7.58 -2.73 5.24
C VAL A 52 -8.46 -1.60 4.72
N LEU A 53 -8.46 -0.45 5.40
CA LEU A 53 -9.07 0.78 4.90
C LEU A 53 -7.99 1.69 4.31
N TYR A 54 -8.15 2.10 3.06
CA TYR A 54 -7.31 3.08 2.41
C TYR A 54 -8.10 4.38 2.21
N ILE A 55 -7.71 5.43 2.92
CA ILE A 55 -8.39 6.73 2.91
C ILE A 55 -7.64 7.73 2.04
N THR A 56 -8.30 8.23 1.01
CA THR A 56 -7.79 9.25 0.06
C THR A 56 -8.96 10.03 -0.56
N GLU A 57 -8.86 11.36 -0.68
CA GLU A 57 -9.96 12.21 -1.19
C GLU A 57 -9.97 12.27 -2.72
N ASP A 58 -8.96 12.89 -3.34
CA ASP A 58 -9.03 13.28 -4.77
C ASP A 58 -8.71 12.15 -5.76
N ARG A 59 -7.98 11.12 -5.32
CA ARG A 59 -7.36 10.12 -6.22
C ARG A 59 -7.87 8.70 -5.99
N LYS A 60 -9.04 8.52 -5.34
CA LYS A 60 -9.61 7.21 -5.01
C LYS A 60 -9.62 6.25 -6.20
N ASN A 61 -10.27 6.63 -7.31
CA ASN A 61 -10.42 5.78 -8.49
C ASN A 61 -9.08 5.46 -9.17
N GLU A 62 -8.15 6.42 -9.18
CA GLU A 62 -6.81 6.25 -9.75
C GLU A 62 -5.98 5.28 -8.91
N ILE A 63 -5.96 5.50 -7.59
CA ILE A 63 -5.24 4.67 -6.62
C ILE A 63 -5.78 3.25 -6.63
N GLU A 64 -7.09 3.06 -6.67
CA GLU A 64 -7.70 1.73 -6.74
C GLU A 64 -7.30 0.99 -8.02
N LYS A 65 -7.28 1.68 -9.18
CA LYS A 65 -6.77 1.10 -10.44
C LYS A 65 -5.31 0.69 -10.34
N ILE A 66 -4.45 1.56 -9.79
CA ILE A 66 -3.03 1.27 -9.60
C ILE A 66 -2.85 0.10 -8.64
N TYR A 67 -3.61 0.07 -7.54
CA TYR A 67 -3.61 -1.01 -6.59
C TYR A 67 -4.01 -2.33 -7.26
N ASN A 68 -5.12 -2.40 -8.00
CA ASN A 68 -5.54 -3.64 -8.67
C ASN A 68 -4.46 -4.13 -9.66
N LYS A 69 -3.88 -3.21 -10.44
CA LYS A 69 -2.79 -3.53 -11.37
C LYS A 69 -1.54 -4.05 -10.65
N GLU A 70 -1.16 -3.45 -9.53
CA GLU A 70 -0.02 -3.90 -8.73
C GLU A 70 -0.34 -5.18 -7.95
N PHE A 71 -1.60 -5.40 -7.56
CA PHE A 71 -2.07 -6.61 -6.89
C PHE A 71 -1.99 -7.81 -7.84
N GLU A 72 -2.50 -7.69 -9.07
CA GLU A 72 -2.42 -8.72 -10.10
C GLU A 72 -0.98 -9.16 -10.40
N LYS A 73 -0.03 -8.22 -10.43
CA LYS A 73 1.40 -8.50 -10.61
C LYS A 73 2.05 -9.21 -9.43
N ASN A 74 1.55 -8.99 -8.22
CA ASN A 74 2.13 -9.48 -6.96
C ASN A 74 1.19 -10.46 -6.24
N ASN A 75 0.33 -11.18 -6.98
CA ASN A 75 -0.71 -12.06 -6.43
C ASN A 75 -0.10 -13.22 -5.63
N PHE A 76 0.19 -12.96 -4.35
CA PHE A 76 0.39 -13.97 -3.32
C PHE A 76 -0.97 -14.29 -2.72
N TYR A 77 -1.70 -15.23 -3.33
CA TYR A 77 -2.67 -15.95 -2.53
C TYR A 77 -1.88 -16.84 -1.57
N SER A 78 -1.72 -16.38 -0.33
CA SER A 78 -1.48 -17.32 0.78
C SER A 78 -2.56 -18.42 0.69
N LEU A 79 -2.21 -19.68 0.94
CA LEU A 79 -3.15 -20.82 1.01
C LEU A 79 -4.41 -20.55 1.88
N PHE A 80 -4.38 -19.51 2.71
CA PHE A 80 -5.45 -19.08 3.62
C PHE A 80 -6.24 -17.84 3.14
N SER A 81 -5.85 -17.21 2.03
CA SER A 81 -6.53 -16.04 1.50
C SER A 81 -7.80 -16.44 0.75
N VAL A 82 -8.89 -16.56 1.51
CA VAL A 82 -10.26 -16.65 0.98
C VAL A 82 -10.44 -15.52 -0.04
N GLY A 83 -10.83 -15.85 -1.28
CA GLY A 83 -10.90 -14.98 -2.46
C GLY A 83 -11.86 -13.78 -2.37
N LYS A 84 -11.76 -12.98 -1.32
CA LYS A 84 -12.47 -11.74 -1.08
C LYS A 84 -11.46 -10.60 -1.07
N LYS A 85 -11.76 -9.54 -1.80
CA LYS A 85 -11.04 -8.26 -1.72
C LYS A 85 -11.16 -7.71 -0.28
N ARG A 86 -10.04 -7.51 0.41
CA ARG A 86 -10.01 -7.05 1.82
C ARG A 86 -9.58 -5.60 1.97
N VAL A 87 -9.13 -4.97 0.89
CA VAL A 87 -8.82 -3.54 0.85
C VAL A 87 -10.03 -2.75 0.35
N GLU A 88 -10.48 -1.81 1.18
CA GLU A 88 -11.56 -0.88 0.88
C GLU A 88 -10.98 0.53 0.67
N PHE A 89 -11.33 1.18 -0.44
CA PHE A 89 -10.92 2.54 -0.76
C PHE A 89 -12.10 3.49 -0.51
N LEU A 90 -11.93 4.46 0.39
CA LEU A 90 -12.96 5.46 0.72
C LEU A 90 -12.34 6.85 0.84
N SER A 91 -13.11 7.89 0.58
CA SER A 91 -12.78 9.24 1.04
C SER A 91 -13.24 9.43 2.49
N LEU A 92 -12.61 10.36 3.21
CA LEU A 92 -13.05 10.69 4.56
C LEU A 92 -14.44 11.33 4.53
N THR A 93 -14.74 12.12 3.49
CA THR A 93 -16.08 12.69 3.27
C THR A 93 -17.16 11.60 3.18
N GLU A 94 -16.91 10.51 2.44
CA GLU A 94 -17.81 9.35 2.36
C GLU A 94 -18.02 8.72 3.74
N ILE A 95 -16.92 8.47 4.46
CA ILE A 95 -16.94 7.88 5.81
C ILE A 95 -17.76 8.74 6.78
N ILE A 96 -17.49 10.05 6.82
CA ILE A 96 -18.20 11.00 7.68
C ILE A 96 -19.70 10.95 7.38
N SER A 97 -20.08 11.04 6.09
CA SER A 97 -21.47 11.01 5.66
C SER A 97 -22.17 9.71 6.08
N MET A 98 -21.55 8.55 5.86
CA MET A 98 -22.09 7.25 6.24
C MET A 98 -22.34 7.13 7.75
N TYR A 99 -21.34 7.48 8.56
CA TYR A 99 -21.41 7.33 10.01
C TYR A 99 -22.31 8.39 10.66
N ALA A 100 -22.31 9.63 10.15
CA ALA A 100 -23.24 10.67 10.60
C ALA A 100 -24.69 10.30 10.29
N LYS A 101 -24.97 9.76 9.10
CA LYS A 101 -26.31 9.28 8.74
C LYS A 101 -26.78 8.15 9.65
N GLY A 102 -25.88 7.23 10.02
CA GLY A 102 -26.13 6.22 11.06
C GLY A 102 -26.47 6.83 12.42
N TYR A 103 -25.73 7.86 12.84
CA TYR A 103 -25.98 8.57 14.10
C TYR A 103 -27.36 9.22 14.14
N TYR A 104 -27.76 9.89 13.06
CA TYR A 104 -29.03 10.61 13.00
C TYR A 104 -30.25 9.68 12.88
N ASN A 105 -30.05 8.40 12.56
CA ASN A 105 -31.09 7.38 12.50
C ASN A 105 -32.35 7.83 11.73
N GLY A 106 -32.14 8.37 10.53
CA GLY A 106 -33.21 8.86 9.65
C GLY A 106 -33.69 10.28 9.91
N LYS A 107 -33.27 10.95 10.99
CA LYS A 107 -33.54 12.39 11.19
C LYS A 107 -32.85 13.20 10.11
N ARG A 108 -33.61 14.08 9.44
CA ARG A 108 -33.06 15.03 8.47
C ARG A 108 -32.59 16.28 9.21
N ILE A 109 -31.27 16.47 9.27
CA ILE A 109 -30.65 17.66 9.84
C ILE A 109 -30.00 18.45 8.70
N LYS A 110 -30.36 19.72 8.55
CA LYS A 110 -29.89 20.57 7.43
C LYS A 110 -28.54 21.19 7.76
N LEU A 111 -27.57 21.02 6.86
CA LEU A 111 -26.29 21.74 6.91
C LEU A 111 -26.52 23.22 6.58
N ILE A 112 -25.97 24.11 7.39
CA ILE A 112 -26.03 25.56 7.21
C ILE A 112 -24.64 26.16 7.02
N SER A 113 -24.58 27.35 6.42
CA SER A 113 -23.34 28.11 6.26
C SER A 113 -22.86 28.71 7.59
N ASP A 114 -21.58 29.09 7.65
CA ASP A 114 -20.99 29.72 8.84
C ASP A 114 -21.72 31.03 9.22
N GLU A 115 -22.26 31.77 8.25
CA GLU A 115 -22.98 33.01 8.55
C GLU A 115 -24.39 32.78 9.07
N GLU A 116 -25.10 31.78 8.54
CA GLU A 116 -26.36 31.34 9.13
C GLU A 116 -26.15 30.82 10.55
N ALA A 117 -25.12 30.00 10.77
CA ALA A 117 -24.75 29.47 12.07
C ALA A 117 -24.39 30.59 13.06
N PHE A 118 -23.66 31.62 12.61
CA PHE A 118 -23.34 32.80 13.41
C PHE A 118 -24.58 33.63 13.80
N GLN A 119 -25.62 33.70 12.95
CA GLN A 119 -26.87 34.35 13.34
C GLN A 119 -27.62 33.53 14.38
N ILE A 120 -27.66 32.20 14.24
CA ILE A 120 -28.32 31.30 15.21
C ILE A 120 -27.63 31.35 16.58
N LEU A 121 -26.30 31.43 16.60
CA LEU A 121 -25.51 31.60 17.82
C LEU A 121 -26.03 32.76 18.68
N LYS A 122 -26.52 33.84 18.05
CA LYS A 122 -27.03 35.02 18.76
C LYS A 122 -28.45 34.84 19.31
N GLY A 123 -28.93 33.60 19.45
CA GLY A 123 -30.19 33.31 20.11
C GLY A 123 -30.20 33.72 21.59
N GLU A 124 -31.40 33.84 22.16
CA GLU A 124 -31.63 34.33 23.52
C GLU A 124 -30.82 33.55 24.57
N SER A 125 -30.94 32.22 24.59
CA SER A 125 -30.25 31.36 25.59
C SER A 125 -28.72 31.51 25.56
N PHE A 126 -28.13 31.68 24.37
CA PHE A 126 -26.69 31.90 24.25
C PHE A 126 -26.31 33.29 24.77
N ASN A 127 -27.06 34.33 24.41
CA ASN A 127 -26.78 35.70 24.84
C ASN A 127 -26.91 35.86 26.37
N GLU A 128 -27.92 35.24 26.98
CA GLU A 128 -28.08 35.23 28.43
C GLU A 128 -26.86 34.64 29.13
N LEU A 129 -26.45 33.44 28.72
CA LEU A 129 -25.30 32.75 29.28
C LEU A 129 -23.98 33.51 29.03
N TYR A 130 -23.82 34.04 27.82
CA TYR A 130 -22.67 34.86 27.45
C TYR A 130 -22.55 36.12 28.31
N ASN A 131 -23.67 36.81 28.56
CA ASN A 131 -23.71 38.01 29.40
C ASN A 131 -23.36 37.68 30.86
N GLU A 132 -23.84 36.54 31.38
CA GLU A 132 -23.47 36.06 32.71
C GLU A 132 -21.96 35.79 32.81
N TYR A 133 -21.40 35.02 31.88
CA TYR A 133 -20.00 34.64 31.89
C TYR A 133 -19.06 35.83 31.62
N SER A 134 -19.50 36.82 30.84
CA SER A 134 -18.75 38.05 30.59
C SER A 134 -18.57 38.89 31.86
N LYS A 135 -19.52 38.87 32.80
CA LYS A 135 -19.38 39.52 34.11
C LYS A 135 -18.35 38.80 35.00
N LYS A 136 -18.24 37.47 34.85
CA LYS A 136 -17.35 36.61 35.64
C LYS A 136 -15.93 36.49 35.06
N SER A 137 -15.73 36.80 33.78
CA SER A 137 -14.43 36.66 33.09
C SER A 137 -14.04 37.90 32.31
N LYS A 138 -12.97 38.57 32.77
CA LYS A 138 -12.33 39.71 32.08
C LYS A 138 -11.82 39.36 30.67
N LEU A 139 -11.60 38.08 30.38
CA LEU A 139 -11.19 37.64 29.06
C LEU A 139 -12.39 37.61 28.10
N LEU A 140 -13.50 37.00 28.54
CA LEU A 140 -14.73 36.94 27.74
C LEU A 140 -15.33 38.33 27.54
N SER A 141 -15.29 39.19 28.57
CA SER A 141 -15.76 40.58 28.48
C SER A 141 -15.03 41.42 27.42
N LYS A 142 -13.87 40.95 26.95
CA LYS A 142 -13.05 41.62 25.93
C LYS A 142 -13.09 40.90 24.58
N MET A 143 -13.77 39.77 24.48
CA MET A 143 -13.94 39.05 23.22
C MET A 143 -15.23 39.51 22.57
N ASP A 144 -15.20 39.75 21.26
CA ASP A 144 -16.45 39.91 20.53
C ASP A 144 -17.10 38.53 20.26
N ILE A 145 -18.38 38.53 19.91
CA ILE A 145 -19.14 37.29 19.65
C ILE A 145 -18.55 36.51 18.47
N ARG A 146 -17.89 37.18 17.52
CA ARG A 146 -17.26 36.53 16.37
C ARG A 146 -15.99 35.78 16.77
N GLU A 147 -15.19 36.33 17.69
CA GLU A 147 -14.04 35.66 18.29
C GLU A 147 -14.47 34.45 19.13
N ILE A 148 -15.60 34.55 19.82
CA ILE A 148 -16.18 33.42 20.56
C ILE A 148 -16.64 32.33 19.58
N PHE A 149 -17.33 32.71 18.51
CA PHE A 149 -17.76 31.77 17.48
C PHE A 149 -16.59 31.05 16.81
N ASP A 150 -15.52 31.78 16.43
CA ASP A 150 -14.29 31.20 15.89
C ASP A 150 -13.64 30.22 16.89
N GLU A 151 -13.71 30.51 18.18
CA GLU A 151 -13.21 29.60 19.21
C GLU A 151 -14.09 28.36 19.38
N ILE A 152 -15.41 28.52 19.38
CA ILE A 152 -16.41 27.42 19.39
C ILE A 152 -16.15 26.48 18.21
N LEU A 153 -16.06 27.02 16.99
CA LEU A 153 -15.77 26.25 15.79
C LEU A 153 -14.41 25.54 15.87
N TRP A 154 -13.41 26.17 16.48
CA TRP A 154 -12.12 25.51 16.70
C TRP A 154 -12.23 24.34 17.70
N ILE A 155 -12.95 24.49 18.81
CA ILE A 155 -13.21 23.41 19.76
C ILE A 155 -13.92 22.24 19.04
N LYS A 156 -14.96 22.54 18.25
CA LYS A 156 -15.70 21.55 17.45
C LYS A 156 -14.81 20.85 16.42
N SER A 157 -14.00 21.60 15.66
CA SER A 157 -13.03 21.04 14.71
C SER A 157 -12.00 20.11 15.38
N CYS A 158 -11.74 20.32 16.67
CA CYS A 158 -10.86 19.46 17.43
C CYS A 158 -11.55 18.23 18.00
N GLY A 159 -12.88 18.25 18.17
CA GLY A 159 -13.65 17.20 18.84
C GLY A 159 -13.23 17.01 20.30
N PHE A 160 -12.90 18.10 20.99
CA PHE A 160 -12.46 18.02 22.38
C PHE A 160 -13.61 17.72 23.35
N THR A 161 -13.32 16.86 24.31
CA THR A 161 -14.01 16.86 25.61
C THR A 161 -13.61 18.10 26.42
N ILE A 162 -14.37 18.43 27.46
CA ILE A 162 -14.01 19.53 28.37
C ILE A 162 -12.60 19.37 28.95
N GLU A 163 -12.23 18.17 29.40
CA GLU A 163 -10.91 17.88 29.97
C GLU A 163 -9.77 18.10 28.96
N GLU A 164 -9.97 17.63 27.73
CA GLU A 164 -8.99 17.82 26.66
C GLU A 164 -8.87 19.31 26.31
N TYR A 165 -9.99 20.02 26.18
CA TYR A 165 -9.97 21.46 25.88
C TYR A 165 -9.31 22.25 27.01
N GLN A 166 -9.53 21.92 28.28
CA GLN A 166 -8.86 22.57 29.41
C GLN A 166 -7.34 22.45 29.34
N ASN A 167 -6.83 21.32 28.85
CA ASN A 167 -5.40 21.03 28.76
C ASN A 167 -4.77 21.34 27.39
N ALA A 168 -5.61 21.60 26.37
CA ALA A 168 -5.19 21.74 24.97
C ALA A 168 -4.16 22.86 24.77
N ILE A 169 -3.21 22.59 23.87
CA ILE A 169 -2.27 23.59 23.37
C ILE A 169 -2.91 24.30 22.17
N ARG A 170 -3.16 25.60 22.33
CA ARG A 170 -3.86 26.46 21.37
C ARG A 170 -2.90 27.11 20.35
N LYS A 171 -2.02 26.32 19.74
CA LYS A 171 -1.12 26.83 18.68
C LYS A 171 -1.93 27.36 17.49
N GLY A 172 -1.53 28.50 16.95
CA GLY A 172 -2.19 29.14 15.80
C GLY A 172 -3.46 29.92 16.12
N ARG A 173 -3.88 30.01 17.38
CA ARG A 173 -5.08 30.77 17.79
C ARG A 173 -4.73 32.21 18.14
N LYS A 174 -5.65 33.14 17.85
CA LYS A 174 -5.48 34.59 18.01
C LYS A 174 -5.25 35.02 19.46
N ARG A 175 -6.00 34.41 20.39
CA ARG A 175 -5.92 34.75 21.82
C ARG A 175 -5.24 33.65 22.62
N ILE A 176 -4.42 34.09 23.58
CA ILE A 176 -3.87 33.21 24.61
C ILE A 176 -4.91 33.05 25.71
N ILE A 177 -5.39 31.82 25.90
CA ILE A 177 -6.28 31.47 27.01
C ILE A 177 -5.57 30.45 27.90
N ARG A 178 -5.43 30.77 29.18
CA ARG A 178 -4.75 29.93 30.17
C ARG A 178 -5.40 28.53 30.23
N LYS A 179 -4.59 27.49 30.37
CA LYS A 179 -5.05 26.11 30.61
C LYS A 179 -5.76 26.02 31.96
N CYS A 180 -6.69 25.08 32.10
CA CYS A 180 -7.43 24.81 33.34
C CYS A 180 -8.01 26.09 33.95
N SER A 181 -8.72 26.88 33.13
CA SER A 181 -9.29 28.16 33.56
C SER A 181 -10.81 28.18 33.38
N PHE A 182 -11.49 28.95 34.23
CA PHE A 182 -12.93 29.19 34.11
C PHE A 182 -13.30 29.76 32.74
N SER A 183 -12.44 30.60 32.12
CA SER A 183 -12.68 31.09 30.77
C SER A 183 -12.80 29.98 29.72
N ARG A 184 -12.00 28.90 29.84
CA ARG A 184 -12.15 27.74 28.95
C ARG A 184 -13.42 26.96 29.28
N GLU A 185 -13.78 26.84 30.55
CA GLU A 185 -15.03 26.18 30.94
C GLU A 185 -16.24 26.91 30.36
N TYR A 186 -16.30 28.23 30.53
CA TYR A 186 -17.34 29.08 29.96
C TYR A 186 -17.42 28.99 28.44
N LEU A 187 -16.29 29.01 27.73
CA LEU A 187 -16.26 28.86 26.26
C LEU A 187 -16.77 27.47 25.82
N TYR A 188 -16.49 26.43 26.59
CA TYR A 188 -17.01 25.09 26.32
C TYR A 188 -18.52 25.01 26.55
N SER A 189 -19.02 25.55 27.67
CA SER A 189 -20.46 25.59 27.94
C SER A 189 -21.22 26.42 26.89
N LEU A 190 -20.63 27.52 26.41
CA LEU A 190 -21.19 28.30 25.29
C LEU A 190 -21.26 27.48 24.00
N MET A 191 -20.25 26.65 23.70
CA MET A 191 -20.31 25.70 22.58
C MET A 191 -21.44 24.68 22.77
N GLU A 192 -21.66 24.17 23.98
CA GLU A 192 -22.74 23.20 24.26
C GLU A 192 -24.13 23.80 24.04
N VAL A 193 -24.36 25.03 24.52
CA VAL A 193 -25.63 25.76 24.27
C VAL A 193 -25.83 26.01 22.78
N TYR A 194 -24.79 26.45 22.07
CA TYR A 194 -24.85 26.63 20.61
C TYR A 194 -25.21 25.33 19.88
N ASN A 195 -24.60 24.20 20.27
CA ASN A 195 -24.91 22.90 19.68
C ASN A 195 -26.37 22.48 19.94
N ALA A 196 -26.90 22.74 21.14
CA ALA A 196 -28.29 22.48 21.47
C ALA A 196 -29.25 23.31 20.61
N GLN A 197 -28.99 24.62 20.48
CA GLN A 197 -29.79 25.52 19.64
C GLN A 197 -29.86 25.05 18.17
N LEU A 198 -28.72 24.66 17.59
CA LEU A 198 -28.70 24.12 16.23
C LEU A 198 -29.57 22.87 16.11
N MET A 199 -29.40 21.91 17.02
CA MET A 199 -30.11 20.63 16.98
C MET A 199 -31.62 20.80 17.19
N ASP A 200 -32.05 21.68 18.09
CA ASP A 200 -33.45 22.00 18.35
C ASP A 200 -34.12 22.61 17.11
N MET A 201 -33.37 23.39 16.33
CA MET A 201 -33.82 23.96 15.06
C MET A 201 -33.68 23.00 13.87
N GLY A 202 -33.16 21.78 14.07
CA GLY A 202 -32.93 20.82 12.99
C GLY A 202 -31.78 21.19 12.05
N TYR A 203 -30.82 21.98 12.54
CA TYR A 203 -29.63 22.41 11.81
C TYR A 203 -28.36 21.76 12.34
N LYS A 204 -27.32 21.79 11.50
CA LYS A 204 -25.95 21.39 11.82
C LYS A 204 -24.95 22.29 11.13
N ASP A 205 -23.81 22.51 11.75
CA ASP A 205 -22.68 23.20 11.12
C ASP A 205 -21.69 22.23 10.47
N LYS A 206 -20.62 22.80 9.89
CA LYS A 206 -19.59 22.08 9.14
C LYS A 206 -18.84 21.00 9.92
N TYR A 207 -18.90 20.98 11.26
CA TYR A 207 -18.18 20.00 12.09
C TYR A 207 -19.10 18.99 12.76
N ASP A 208 -20.41 19.22 12.81
CA ASP A 208 -21.34 18.33 13.50
C ASP A 208 -21.41 16.93 12.90
N ASP A 209 -21.23 16.78 11.59
CA ASP A 209 -21.22 15.46 10.94
C ASP A 209 -20.03 14.62 11.41
N VAL A 210 -18.82 15.18 11.45
CA VAL A 210 -17.64 14.43 11.93
C VAL A 210 -17.77 14.09 13.42
N LEU A 211 -18.30 14.99 14.24
CA LEU A 211 -18.53 14.74 15.67
C LEU A 211 -19.59 13.64 15.89
N SER A 212 -20.66 13.65 15.09
CA SER A 212 -21.70 12.64 15.11
C SER A 212 -21.17 11.28 14.64
N ALA A 213 -20.34 11.29 13.59
CA ALA A 213 -19.66 10.11 13.08
C ALA A 213 -18.74 9.47 14.14
N ILE A 214 -17.97 10.26 14.89
CA ILE A 214 -17.14 9.75 16.01
C ILE A 214 -18.02 9.07 17.07
N LYS A 215 -19.11 9.74 17.48
CA LYS A 215 -20.04 9.17 18.48
C LYS A 215 -20.64 7.85 18.00
N TYR A 216 -20.98 7.75 16.71
CA TYR A 216 -21.50 6.52 16.12
C TYR A 216 -20.43 5.43 16.03
N ALA A 217 -19.22 5.77 15.56
CA ALA A 217 -18.09 4.85 15.43
C ALA A 217 -17.69 4.24 16.78
N ARG A 218 -17.75 5.01 17.88
CA ARG A 218 -17.47 4.51 19.23
C ARG A 218 -18.46 3.46 19.73
N LYS A 219 -19.72 3.53 19.27
CA LYS A 219 -20.79 2.62 19.69
C LYS A 219 -20.88 1.35 18.83
N HIS A 220 -20.31 1.35 17.64
CA HIS A 220 -20.44 0.26 16.66
C HIS A 220 -19.12 -0.45 16.41
N ASN A 221 -19.20 -1.76 16.13
CA ASN A 221 -18.04 -2.63 16.06
C ASN A 221 -17.48 -2.82 14.63
N HIS A 222 -17.84 -1.95 13.69
CA HIS A 222 -17.26 -1.96 12.34
C HIS A 222 -15.87 -1.34 12.39
N LYS A 223 -14.85 -2.16 12.65
CA LYS A 223 -13.46 -1.74 12.78
C LYS A 223 -12.61 -2.34 11.67
N TYR A 224 -11.56 -1.63 11.28
CA TYR A 224 -10.56 -2.08 10.32
C TYR A 224 -9.29 -2.51 11.05
N SER A 225 -8.75 -3.65 10.66
CA SER A 225 -7.49 -4.17 11.24
C SER A 225 -6.32 -3.28 10.87
N HIS A 226 -6.32 -2.75 9.65
CA HIS A 226 -5.32 -1.78 9.22
C HIS A 226 -5.95 -0.59 8.52
N ILE A 227 -5.37 0.59 8.73
CA ILE A 227 -5.78 1.83 8.06
C ILE A 227 -4.56 2.52 7.48
N ILE A 228 -4.69 3.00 6.24
CA ILE A 228 -3.76 3.92 5.60
C ILE A 228 -4.54 5.21 5.34
N PHE A 229 -4.06 6.33 5.89
CA PHE A 229 -4.70 7.63 5.73
C PHE A 229 -3.73 8.63 5.12
N GLU A 230 -4.02 9.06 3.90
CA GLU A 230 -3.14 9.93 3.13
C GLU A 230 -3.27 11.43 3.49
N GLU A 231 -2.14 12.13 3.45
CA GLU A 231 -2.04 13.60 3.50
C GLU A 231 -2.73 14.24 4.72
N ILE A 232 -2.46 13.69 5.91
CA ILE A 232 -3.15 14.08 7.17
C ILE A 232 -3.01 15.56 7.56
N GLN A 233 -2.10 16.31 6.93
CA GLN A 233 -1.97 17.75 7.16
C GLN A 233 -3.18 18.56 6.69
N ASN A 234 -4.01 18.00 5.81
CA ASN A 234 -5.21 18.64 5.27
C ASN A 234 -6.48 18.39 6.10
N TYR A 235 -6.34 17.85 7.31
CA TYR A 235 -7.48 17.50 8.16
C TYR A 235 -7.41 18.13 9.55
N THR A 236 -8.60 18.34 10.10
CA THR A 236 -8.84 18.76 11.48
C THR A 236 -8.54 17.61 12.45
N ARG A 237 -8.49 17.89 13.76
CA ARG A 237 -8.24 16.83 14.75
C ARG A 237 -9.43 15.90 14.89
N ALA A 238 -10.66 16.40 14.82
CA ALA A 238 -11.85 15.54 14.87
C ALA A 238 -11.86 14.52 13.72
N GLU A 239 -11.49 14.94 12.52
CA GLU A 239 -11.35 14.06 11.35
C GLU A 239 -10.30 12.97 11.56
N ILE A 240 -9.11 13.33 12.07
CA ILE A 240 -8.06 12.34 12.38
C ILE A 240 -8.52 11.40 13.51
N GLU A 241 -9.26 11.92 14.50
CA GLU A 241 -9.79 11.13 15.61
C GLU A 241 -10.85 10.12 15.13
N LEU A 242 -11.73 10.50 14.20
CA LEU A 242 -12.67 9.57 13.57
C LEU A 242 -11.93 8.38 12.97
N VAL A 243 -10.86 8.63 12.20
CA VAL A 243 -10.05 7.56 11.59
C VAL A 243 -9.44 6.65 12.66
N LYS A 244 -8.96 7.20 13.77
CA LYS A 244 -8.44 6.40 14.89
C LYS A 244 -9.53 5.53 15.52
N GLU A 245 -10.75 6.05 15.65
CA GLU A 245 -11.88 5.30 16.20
C GLU A 245 -12.35 4.18 15.26
N LEU A 246 -12.09 4.27 13.95
CA LEU A 246 -12.36 3.19 12.99
C LEU A 246 -11.33 2.05 13.05
N SER A 247 -10.18 2.27 13.69
CA SER A 247 -9.17 1.23 13.86
C SER A 247 -9.62 0.20 14.89
N ASN A 248 -9.35 -1.07 14.61
CA ASN A 248 -9.39 -2.10 15.63
C ASN A 248 -8.25 -1.87 16.65
N LYS A 249 -8.43 -2.33 17.88
CA LYS A 249 -7.50 -2.15 19.00
C LYS A 249 -6.65 -3.41 19.28
N GLU A 250 -6.64 -4.35 18.33
CA GLU A 250 -5.83 -5.55 18.44
C GLU A 250 -4.34 -5.24 18.41
N LYS A 251 -3.53 -6.11 19.01
CA LYS A 251 -2.07 -5.94 19.08
C LYS A 251 -1.40 -5.90 17.70
N TYR A 252 -2.05 -6.48 16.69
CA TYR A 252 -1.56 -6.51 15.31
C TYR A 252 -2.18 -5.40 14.43
N SER A 253 -3.12 -4.60 14.95
CA SER A 253 -3.72 -3.52 14.18
C SER A 253 -2.74 -2.39 13.95
N SER A 254 -2.89 -1.68 12.82
CA SER A 254 -2.01 -0.56 12.49
C SER A 254 -2.71 0.59 11.78
N VAL A 255 -2.37 1.81 12.18
CA VAL A 255 -2.80 3.04 11.49
C VAL A 255 -1.57 3.73 10.93
N ILE A 256 -1.54 3.91 9.62
CA ILE A 256 -0.45 4.53 8.88
C ILE A 256 -0.91 5.90 8.41
N PHE A 257 -0.25 6.95 8.89
CA PHE A 257 -0.48 8.31 8.43
C PHE A 257 0.57 8.71 7.41
N THR A 258 0.16 9.32 6.30
CA THR A 258 1.09 9.97 5.36
C THR A 258 1.02 11.49 5.51
N VAL A 259 2.17 12.15 5.38
CA VAL A 259 2.31 13.61 5.48
C VAL A 259 3.11 14.13 4.29
N GLY A 260 2.58 15.15 3.62
CA GLY A 260 3.21 15.85 2.52
C GLY A 260 3.49 17.32 2.79
N ASP A 261 3.69 18.03 1.69
CA ASP A 261 3.95 19.47 1.60
C ASP A 261 2.78 20.24 0.96
N SER A 262 1.84 19.55 0.30
CA SER A 262 0.61 20.16 -0.21
C SER A 262 -0.34 20.48 0.94
N LEU A 263 -0.71 21.76 1.07
CA LEU A 263 -1.69 22.24 2.03
C LEU A 263 -2.94 22.72 1.28
N GLU A 264 -4.10 22.22 1.68
CA GLU A 264 -5.39 22.72 1.20
C GLU A 264 -5.78 24.02 1.91
N ALA A 265 -6.56 24.86 1.23
CA ALA A 265 -7.13 26.08 1.78
C ALA A 265 -8.32 25.77 2.71
N ARG A 266 -8.06 25.08 3.81
CA ARG A 266 -9.05 24.70 4.84
C ARG A 266 -8.73 25.37 6.17
N GLU A 267 -9.78 25.71 6.91
CA GLU A 267 -9.65 26.29 8.24
C GLU A 267 -9.46 25.22 9.32
N ASN A 268 -8.86 25.62 10.44
CA ASN A 268 -8.72 24.78 11.65
C ASN A 268 -7.99 23.43 11.44
N LEU A 269 -7.15 23.34 10.40
CA LEU A 269 -6.26 22.21 10.19
C LEU A 269 -5.43 21.93 11.45
N TRP A 270 -5.28 20.65 11.79
CA TRP A 270 -4.60 20.29 13.03
C TRP A 270 -3.09 20.53 12.94
N LEU A 271 -2.46 20.15 11.83
CA LEU A 271 -1.01 20.24 11.64
C LEU A 271 -0.59 21.66 11.22
N VAL A 272 -0.41 22.52 12.23
CA VAL A 272 0.13 23.88 12.08
C VAL A 272 1.61 23.97 12.50
N LYS A 273 2.30 25.01 12.03
CA LYS A 273 3.71 25.28 12.37
C LYS A 273 3.93 25.27 13.89
N GLY A 274 4.87 24.46 14.35
CA GLY A 274 5.27 24.37 15.76
C GLY A 274 4.42 23.43 16.63
N ARG A 275 3.39 22.78 16.07
CA ARG A 275 2.67 21.68 16.74
C ARG A 275 3.37 20.35 16.49
N LYS A 276 3.46 19.49 17.50
CA LYS A 276 4.11 18.17 17.38
C LYS A 276 3.07 17.09 17.06
N LEU A 277 3.37 16.18 16.14
CA LEU A 277 2.49 15.06 15.76
C LEU A 277 2.10 14.14 16.94
N LYS A 278 2.95 14.03 17.97
CA LYS A 278 2.62 13.28 19.19
C LYS A 278 1.40 13.82 19.95
N GLU A 279 1.00 15.07 19.68
CA GLU A 279 -0.21 15.67 20.26
C GLU A 279 -1.50 15.05 19.68
N LEU A 280 -1.42 14.20 18.65
CA LEU A 280 -2.53 13.35 18.18
C LEU A 280 -2.85 12.16 19.11
N GLY A 281 -2.09 11.99 20.20
CA GLY A 281 -2.22 10.81 21.08
C GLY A 281 -1.75 9.51 20.41
N ALA A 282 -0.87 9.63 19.42
CA ALA A 282 -0.28 8.51 18.70
C ALA A 282 1.23 8.45 18.96
N ASP A 283 1.74 7.27 19.32
CA ASP A 283 3.18 7.04 19.49
C ASP A 283 3.82 6.55 18.19
N PHE A 284 4.66 7.41 17.61
CA PHE A 284 5.40 7.14 16.38
C PHE A 284 6.88 6.81 16.63
N LYS A 285 7.30 6.62 17.88
CA LYS A 285 8.71 6.40 18.22
C LYS A 285 9.25 5.16 17.50
N GLY A 286 10.31 5.36 16.69
CA GLY A 286 10.91 4.30 15.87
C GLY A 286 10.10 3.87 14.64
N LYS A 287 8.94 4.48 14.38
CA LYS A 287 8.01 4.12 13.30
C LYS A 287 7.76 5.29 12.33
N THR A 288 8.77 6.14 12.16
CA THR A 288 8.73 7.26 11.21
C THR A 288 9.64 6.98 10.02
N PHE A 289 9.09 7.07 8.81
CA PHE A 289 9.79 6.90 7.54
C PHE A 289 9.81 8.24 6.81
N ASN A 290 10.99 8.72 6.43
CA ASN A 290 11.16 9.99 5.74
C ASN A 290 11.69 9.73 4.33
N PHE A 291 10.88 9.98 3.32
CA PHE A 291 11.28 9.93 1.91
C PHE A 291 11.81 11.31 1.53
N LYS A 292 13.11 11.37 1.24
CA LYS A 292 13.82 12.62 0.92
C LYS A 292 13.99 12.82 -0.59
N THR A 293 14.17 11.73 -1.33
CA THR A 293 14.39 11.76 -2.78
C THR A 293 13.10 12.15 -3.49
N VAL A 294 13.07 13.39 -4.00
CA VAL A 294 12.00 13.88 -4.87
C VAL A 294 12.33 13.41 -6.27
N TYR A 295 11.42 12.66 -6.88
CA TYR A 295 11.40 12.43 -8.31
C TYR A 295 10.89 13.73 -8.93
N GLU A 296 11.79 14.53 -9.49
CA GLU A 296 11.34 15.67 -10.28
C GLU A 296 10.53 15.12 -11.46
N ALA A 297 9.40 15.76 -11.75
CA ALA A 297 8.82 15.67 -13.07
C ALA A 297 9.71 16.53 -13.99
N SER A 298 10.98 16.13 -14.15
CA SER A 298 11.70 16.50 -15.35
C SER A 298 10.88 15.95 -16.52
N LYS A 299 10.83 16.71 -17.63
CA LYS A 299 10.44 16.20 -18.97
C LYS A 299 10.74 14.72 -19.01
N LYS A 300 9.77 13.85 -19.38
CA LYS A 300 9.97 12.42 -19.69
C LYS A 300 11.45 12.10 -19.89
N GLU A 301 12.16 11.88 -18.80
CA GLU A 301 13.51 11.38 -18.83
C GLU A 301 13.26 9.96 -18.47
N THR A 302 12.89 9.24 -19.52
CA THR A 302 13.05 7.82 -19.65
C THR A 302 14.51 7.54 -19.29
N VAL A 303 14.79 7.41 -18.00
CA VAL A 303 15.99 6.70 -17.55
C VAL A 303 15.65 5.24 -17.83
N ALA A 304 15.84 4.88 -19.09
CA ALA A 304 15.68 3.56 -19.61
C ALA A 304 16.64 2.65 -18.85
N TYR A 305 16.13 1.91 -17.87
CA TYR A 305 16.82 0.70 -17.42
C TYR A 305 16.57 -0.36 -18.49
N MET A 306 17.13 -0.16 -19.67
CA MET A 306 17.28 -1.21 -20.66
C MET A 306 18.26 -2.21 -20.08
N ASN A 307 17.75 -3.31 -19.56
CA ASN A 307 18.58 -4.45 -19.20
C ASN A 307 18.94 -5.19 -20.49
N GLU A 308 20.22 -5.38 -20.73
CA GLU A 308 20.71 -6.15 -21.87
C GLU A 308 20.73 -7.63 -21.49
N TYR A 309 20.13 -8.45 -22.35
CA TYR A 309 20.05 -9.89 -22.20
C TYR A 309 20.60 -10.57 -23.45
N LYS A 310 21.09 -11.78 -23.24
CA LYS A 310 21.58 -12.66 -24.30
C LYS A 310 20.79 -13.96 -24.26
N TYR A 311 20.08 -14.27 -25.33
CA TYR A 311 19.38 -15.53 -25.53
C TYR A 311 20.25 -16.50 -26.34
N LEU A 312 20.71 -17.57 -25.71
CA LEU A 312 21.38 -18.69 -26.36
C LEU A 312 20.33 -19.75 -26.70
N ASN A 313 20.09 -19.98 -27.98
CA ASN A 313 19.23 -21.06 -28.43
C ASN A 313 20.00 -22.39 -28.40
N LEU A 314 19.53 -23.35 -27.59
CA LEU A 314 20.25 -24.60 -27.37
C LEU A 314 20.17 -25.55 -28.57
N LYS A 315 19.18 -25.40 -29.45
CA LYS A 315 18.93 -26.26 -30.61
C LYS A 315 19.84 -25.95 -31.79
N ASN A 316 19.97 -24.66 -32.15
CA ASN A 316 20.77 -24.23 -33.31
C ASN A 316 22.06 -23.47 -32.91
N LYS A 317 22.31 -23.29 -31.60
CA LYS A 317 23.46 -22.56 -31.04
C LYS A 317 23.53 -21.08 -31.43
N SER A 318 22.45 -20.50 -31.97
CA SER A 318 22.39 -19.07 -32.27
C SER A 318 22.32 -18.26 -30.99
N ILE A 319 22.95 -17.09 -31.02
CA ILE A 319 22.91 -16.14 -29.92
C ILE A 319 22.23 -14.86 -30.39
N LEU A 320 21.25 -14.39 -29.62
CA LEU A 320 20.51 -13.17 -29.88
C LEU A 320 20.64 -12.24 -28.69
N GLU A 321 21.01 -10.99 -28.94
CA GLU A 321 21.11 -9.95 -27.90
C GLU A 321 19.88 -9.05 -28.00
N PHE A 322 19.26 -8.76 -26.86
CA PHE A 322 18.06 -7.93 -26.80
C PHE A 322 18.05 -7.08 -25.55
N LYS A 323 17.33 -5.96 -25.63
CA LYS A 323 17.14 -5.07 -24.49
C LYS A 323 15.71 -5.13 -24.03
N VAL A 324 15.50 -5.22 -22.73
CA VAL A 324 14.16 -5.17 -22.13
C VAL A 324 14.08 -3.91 -21.30
N ASP A 325 13.05 -3.09 -21.55
CA ASP A 325 12.69 -2.02 -20.63
C ASP A 325 11.89 -2.62 -19.45
N ASP A 326 12.55 -2.78 -18.31
CA ASP A 326 11.91 -3.26 -17.09
C ASP A 326 11.11 -2.17 -16.34
N SER A 327 11.13 -0.94 -16.86
CA SER A 327 10.50 0.25 -16.27
C SER A 327 9.25 0.74 -17.00
N SER A 328 9.06 0.33 -18.26
CA SER A 328 7.91 0.71 -19.09
C SER A 328 6.61 0.01 -18.66
N ILE A 329 5.50 0.67 -18.92
CA ILE A 329 4.14 0.18 -18.62
C ILE A 329 3.70 -0.86 -19.67
N GLU A 330 4.14 -0.68 -20.91
CA GLU A 330 4.06 -1.62 -22.03
C GLU A 330 5.42 -2.33 -22.09
N LYS A 331 5.47 -3.66 -22.08
CA LYS A 331 6.75 -4.40 -22.07
C LYS A 331 7.40 -4.26 -23.46
N GLU A 332 8.42 -3.41 -23.56
CA GLU A 332 9.13 -3.16 -24.80
C GLU A 332 10.40 -4.03 -24.87
N ILE A 333 10.47 -4.87 -25.90
CA ILE A 333 11.66 -5.67 -26.21
C ILE A 333 12.28 -5.09 -27.47
N TYR A 334 13.55 -4.71 -27.36
CA TYR A 334 14.33 -4.17 -28.46
C TYR A 334 15.29 -5.23 -28.99
N LEU A 335 15.22 -5.50 -30.29
CA LEU A 335 16.17 -6.34 -31.02
C LEU A 335 16.84 -5.46 -32.08
N ASN A 336 18.17 -5.36 -32.07
CA ASN A 336 18.92 -4.47 -32.99
C ASN A 336 18.37 -3.03 -33.01
N GLU A 337 18.01 -2.48 -31.86
CA GLU A 337 17.42 -1.14 -31.68
C GLU A 337 15.97 -0.98 -32.19
N GLU A 338 15.35 -2.03 -32.74
CA GLU A 338 13.95 -2.04 -33.14
C GLU A 338 13.04 -2.66 -32.07
N ASN A 339 11.92 -2.00 -31.76
CA ASN A 339 10.93 -2.50 -30.82
C ASN A 339 10.07 -3.61 -31.46
N ILE A 340 9.95 -4.74 -30.77
CA ILE A 340 9.12 -5.86 -31.18
C ILE A 340 7.68 -5.61 -30.72
N ASP A 341 6.77 -5.51 -31.70
CA ASP A 341 5.32 -5.40 -31.49
C ASP A 341 4.82 -6.45 -30.47
N GLU A 342 4.05 -6.00 -29.47
CA GLU A 342 3.51 -6.82 -28.38
C GLU A 342 2.81 -8.09 -28.89
N LYS A 343 2.13 -8.01 -30.05
CA LYS A 343 1.46 -9.16 -30.67
C LYS A 343 2.41 -10.30 -31.04
N ASN A 344 3.71 -10.00 -31.20
CA ASN A 344 4.76 -10.94 -31.54
C ASN A 344 5.53 -11.44 -30.31
N LEU A 345 5.18 -10.98 -29.11
CA LEU A 345 5.75 -11.46 -27.85
C LEU A 345 4.91 -12.59 -27.25
N LYS A 346 5.57 -13.54 -26.60
CA LYS A 346 4.97 -14.60 -25.78
C LYS A 346 5.37 -14.33 -24.33
N GLU A 347 4.36 -14.25 -23.48
CA GLU A 347 4.56 -14.21 -22.03
C GLU A 347 4.88 -15.62 -21.53
N ILE A 348 5.96 -15.74 -20.75
CA ILE A 348 6.46 -17.01 -20.26
C ILE A 348 6.64 -16.91 -18.75
N PRO A 349 6.00 -17.78 -17.95
CA PRO A 349 6.15 -17.78 -16.50
C PRO A 349 7.57 -18.19 -16.09
N VAL A 350 8.14 -17.48 -15.12
CA VAL A 350 9.42 -17.78 -14.47
C VAL A 350 9.13 -18.38 -13.10
N TYR A 351 9.66 -19.58 -12.83
CA TYR A 351 9.54 -20.26 -11.54
C TYR A 351 10.87 -20.21 -10.77
N ASN A 352 10.78 -20.33 -9.44
CA ASN A 352 11.96 -20.30 -8.57
C ASN A 352 12.79 -21.60 -8.65
N GLU A 353 13.98 -21.53 -8.05
CA GLU A 353 15.17 -22.38 -8.16
C GLU A 353 14.95 -23.86 -8.55
N ILE A 354 15.55 -24.29 -9.68
CA ILE A 354 15.90 -25.69 -9.96
C ILE A 354 17.38 -25.91 -9.70
N ALA A 355 17.75 -27.02 -9.07
CA ALA A 355 19.16 -27.30 -8.84
C ALA A 355 19.85 -27.83 -10.11
N ALA A 356 20.86 -27.11 -10.55
CA ALA A 356 21.95 -27.67 -11.33
C ALA A 356 22.98 -28.29 -10.36
N GLY A 357 22.54 -29.23 -9.52
CA GLY A 357 23.36 -29.91 -8.49
C GLY A 357 22.65 -31.18 -7.98
N GLN A 358 22.66 -31.41 -6.66
CA GLN A 358 21.73 -32.34 -6.01
C GLN A 358 20.29 -31.85 -6.19
N PRO A 359 19.29 -32.73 -6.39
CA PRO A 359 17.90 -32.29 -6.52
C PRO A 359 17.46 -31.48 -5.29
N ILE A 360 16.60 -30.48 -5.51
CA ILE A 360 16.01 -29.64 -4.44
C ILE A 360 14.49 -29.67 -4.56
N GLU A 361 13.78 -29.50 -3.44
CA GLU A 361 12.32 -29.42 -3.42
C GLU A 361 11.82 -28.41 -4.45
N ILE A 362 10.83 -28.84 -5.24
CA ILE A 362 10.24 -28.02 -6.30
C ILE A 362 9.40 -26.92 -5.65
N ASN A 363 9.77 -25.65 -5.91
CA ASN A 363 8.89 -24.53 -5.63
C ASN A 363 8.06 -24.20 -6.88
N ASP A 364 6.79 -24.59 -6.88
CA ASP A 364 5.82 -24.29 -7.94
C ASP A 364 5.36 -22.81 -7.94
N GLU A 365 5.85 -21.97 -7.04
CA GLU A 365 5.56 -20.53 -7.00
C GLU A 365 6.21 -19.79 -8.17
N LYS A 366 5.37 -19.40 -9.13
CA LYS A 366 5.69 -18.43 -10.19
C LYS A 366 6.20 -17.12 -9.56
N GLN A 367 7.41 -16.73 -9.91
CA GLN A 367 8.07 -15.51 -9.42
C GLN A 367 7.70 -14.29 -10.25
N GLU A 368 7.80 -14.42 -11.57
CA GLU A 368 7.57 -13.33 -12.51
C GLU A 368 7.18 -13.87 -13.89
N ASN A 369 6.99 -12.97 -14.85
CA ASN A 369 6.83 -13.30 -16.27
C ASN A 369 7.98 -12.68 -17.05
N PHE A 370 8.57 -13.47 -17.94
CA PHE A 370 9.52 -13.00 -18.94
C PHE A 370 8.84 -12.99 -20.30
N TYR A 371 9.12 -11.96 -21.11
CA TYR A 371 8.57 -11.85 -22.45
C TYR A 371 9.67 -12.25 -23.43
N LEU A 372 9.36 -13.14 -24.37
CA LEU A 372 10.27 -13.49 -25.47
C LEU A 372 9.53 -13.39 -26.80
N PRO A 373 10.23 -13.06 -27.89
CA PRO A 373 9.65 -13.16 -29.23
C PRO A 373 9.12 -14.57 -29.50
N LYS A 374 7.90 -14.66 -30.05
CA LYS A 374 7.23 -15.93 -30.38
C LYS A 374 8.05 -16.84 -31.30
N GLU A 375 9.03 -16.30 -32.01
CA GLU A 375 9.92 -17.04 -32.91
C GLU A 375 11.06 -17.74 -32.17
N TRP A 376 11.40 -17.29 -30.96
CA TRP A 376 12.54 -17.83 -30.18
C TRP A 376 12.14 -19.02 -29.33
N VAL A 377 10.83 -19.19 -29.14
CA VAL A 377 10.21 -20.22 -28.31
C VAL A 377 9.24 -21.02 -29.16
N ASP A 378 8.94 -22.24 -28.72
CA ASP A 378 8.02 -23.09 -29.46
C ASP A 378 6.61 -22.49 -29.43
N LYS A 379 6.04 -22.23 -30.62
CA LYS A 379 4.70 -21.64 -30.78
C LYS A 379 3.61 -22.59 -30.33
N ASN A 380 3.81 -23.89 -30.52
CA ASN A 380 2.78 -24.91 -30.35
C ASN A 380 2.79 -25.57 -28.96
N ASN A 381 3.83 -25.33 -28.17
CA ASN A 381 4.00 -25.92 -26.84
C ASN A 381 4.00 -24.85 -25.74
N GLU A 382 3.57 -25.24 -24.55
CA GLU A 382 3.75 -24.44 -23.34
C GLU A 382 5.25 -24.34 -23.01
N ASN A 383 5.69 -23.15 -22.61
CA ASN A 383 7.06 -22.93 -22.17
C ASN A 383 7.04 -22.31 -20.78
N PHE A 384 8.09 -22.57 -20.01
CA PHE A 384 8.33 -21.93 -18.73
C PHE A 384 9.83 -21.69 -18.55
N ILE A 385 10.19 -20.81 -17.62
CA ILE A 385 11.58 -20.49 -17.33
C ILE A 385 11.91 -20.94 -15.92
N LEU A 386 13.08 -21.55 -15.76
CA LEU A 386 13.63 -21.92 -14.47
C LEU A 386 14.90 -21.13 -14.20
N LYS A 387 15.02 -20.60 -12.99
CA LYS A 387 16.27 -19.98 -12.54
C LYS A 387 17.24 -21.05 -12.03
N ILE A 388 18.45 -21.03 -12.56
CA ILE A 388 19.48 -22.03 -12.25
C ILE A 388 20.18 -21.71 -10.94
N LYS A 389 20.30 -22.73 -10.10
CA LYS A 389 21.11 -22.71 -8.88
C LYS A 389 22.15 -23.83 -8.92
N GLY A 390 23.42 -23.47 -8.80
CA GLY A 390 24.56 -24.38 -8.92
C GLY A 390 25.20 -24.36 -10.31
N ASP A 391 26.29 -25.10 -10.46
CA ASP A 391 27.20 -25.06 -11.60
C ASP A 391 27.39 -26.43 -12.27
N SER A 392 26.56 -27.44 -11.98
CA SER A 392 26.71 -28.78 -12.58
C SER A 392 26.53 -28.82 -14.11
N MET A 393 26.07 -27.72 -14.71
CA MET A 393 25.80 -27.60 -16.14
C MET A 393 26.72 -26.57 -16.85
N ILE A 394 27.80 -26.13 -16.18
CA ILE A 394 28.69 -25.07 -16.64
C ILE A 394 29.32 -25.34 -18.01
N GLU A 395 29.70 -26.59 -18.32
CA GLU A 395 30.27 -26.97 -19.62
C GLU A 395 29.24 -26.93 -20.77
N LYS A 396 27.95 -26.78 -20.45
CA LYS A 396 26.87 -26.49 -21.42
C LYS A 396 26.53 -25.01 -21.52
N ASN A 397 27.37 -24.13 -20.97
CA ASN A 397 27.17 -22.68 -20.93
C ASN A 397 25.89 -22.29 -20.17
N ILE A 398 25.57 -23.06 -19.13
CA ILE A 398 24.46 -22.80 -18.20
C ILE A 398 25.10 -22.55 -16.83
N ASP A 399 25.16 -21.28 -16.45
CA ASP A 399 25.81 -20.79 -15.25
C ASP A 399 24.81 -20.63 -14.10
N ASN A 400 25.33 -20.58 -12.87
CA ASN A 400 24.52 -20.26 -11.70
C ASN A 400 23.91 -18.86 -11.84
N GLY A 401 22.58 -18.76 -11.73
CA GLY A 401 21.81 -17.52 -11.85
C GLY A 401 21.17 -17.31 -13.23
N ASP A 402 21.52 -18.13 -14.23
CA ASP A 402 20.90 -18.09 -15.55
C ASP A 402 19.40 -18.44 -15.51
N LEU A 403 18.68 -17.97 -16.51
CA LEU A 403 17.28 -18.31 -16.74
C LEU A 403 17.20 -19.30 -17.92
N VAL A 404 16.75 -20.53 -17.68
CA VAL A 404 16.65 -21.57 -18.72
C VAL A 404 15.21 -21.70 -19.18
N VAL A 405 14.98 -21.52 -20.49
CA VAL A 405 13.68 -21.72 -21.13
C VAL A 405 13.45 -23.21 -21.36
N ILE A 406 12.44 -23.75 -20.71
CA ILE A 406 11.99 -25.14 -20.81
C ILE A 406 10.74 -25.20 -21.66
N ARG A 407 10.76 -26.07 -22.67
CA ARG A 407 9.55 -26.49 -23.37
C ARG A 407 8.91 -27.62 -22.58
N ARG A 408 7.65 -27.44 -22.18
CA ARG A 408 6.91 -28.43 -21.40
C ARG A 408 6.60 -29.64 -22.26
N GLN A 409 7.06 -30.81 -21.81
CA GLN A 409 6.84 -32.11 -22.44
C GLN A 409 7.22 -33.20 -21.45
N ASN A 410 6.55 -34.36 -21.52
CA ASN A 410 6.80 -35.50 -20.64
C ASN A 410 7.74 -36.56 -21.24
N THR A 411 8.32 -36.28 -22.41
CA THR A 411 9.27 -37.16 -23.10
C THR A 411 10.54 -36.37 -23.46
N ALA A 412 11.67 -37.06 -23.61
CA ALA A 412 12.94 -36.45 -24.05
C ALA A 412 13.80 -37.48 -24.81
N TYR A 413 14.67 -37.00 -25.69
CA TYR A 413 15.59 -37.81 -26.47
C TYR A 413 16.97 -37.89 -25.81
N GLN A 414 17.79 -38.82 -26.28
CA GLN A 414 19.18 -38.92 -25.85
C GLN A 414 19.94 -37.62 -26.16
N ASN A 415 20.72 -37.17 -25.16
CA ASN A 415 21.46 -35.91 -25.12
C ASN A 415 20.63 -34.63 -24.94
N ASP A 416 19.31 -34.73 -24.75
CA ASP A 416 18.51 -33.57 -24.35
C ASP A 416 18.90 -33.11 -22.95
N ILE A 417 18.89 -31.79 -22.75
CA ILE A 417 18.98 -31.19 -21.41
C ILE A 417 17.56 -31.17 -20.86
N VAL A 418 17.31 -31.94 -19.81
CA VAL A 418 15.98 -32.16 -19.24
C VAL A 418 15.85 -31.49 -17.88
N ALA A 419 14.71 -30.84 -17.66
CA ALA A 419 14.23 -30.53 -16.32
C ALA A 419 13.43 -31.74 -15.85
N ILE A 420 13.86 -32.38 -14.77
CA ILE A 420 13.30 -33.64 -14.30
C ILE A 420 13.05 -33.57 -12.79
N SER A 421 11.86 -34.01 -12.39
CA SER A 421 11.47 -34.24 -10.99
C SER A 421 11.89 -35.66 -10.60
N LEU A 422 12.54 -35.81 -9.46
CA LEU A 422 12.95 -37.07 -8.83
C LEU A 422 12.40 -37.07 -7.41
N ASN A 423 11.43 -37.93 -7.12
CA ASN A 423 10.81 -38.03 -5.78
C ASN A 423 10.37 -36.68 -5.17
N GLY A 424 9.88 -35.74 -5.99
CA GLY A 424 9.45 -34.40 -5.55
C GLY A 424 10.52 -33.30 -5.59
N GLU A 425 11.75 -33.62 -5.97
CA GLU A 425 12.86 -32.67 -6.11
C GLU A 425 13.26 -32.49 -7.59
N ALA A 426 13.49 -31.27 -8.07
CA ALA A 426 13.86 -31.03 -9.48
C ALA A 426 15.35 -30.78 -9.70
N THR A 427 15.85 -31.26 -10.85
CA THR A 427 17.20 -30.95 -11.34
C THR A 427 17.25 -30.75 -12.86
N LEU A 428 18.24 -29.98 -13.33
CA LEU A 428 18.56 -29.85 -14.75
C LEU A 428 19.81 -30.68 -15.08
N LYS A 429 19.70 -31.64 -16.00
CA LYS A 429 20.78 -32.56 -16.40
C LYS A 429 20.66 -33.00 -17.86
N ILE A 430 21.70 -33.63 -18.41
CA ILE A 430 21.67 -34.26 -19.74
C ILE A 430 21.12 -35.68 -19.61
N LEU A 431 20.08 -36.04 -20.36
CA LEU A 431 19.59 -37.42 -20.41
C LEU A 431 20.48 -38.27 -21.33
N LYS A 432 21.07 -39.35 -20.81
CA LYS A 432 21.77 -40.37 -21.60
C LYS A 432 21.24 -41.77 -21.31
N TYR A 433 21.46 -42.68 -22.27
CA TYR A 433 21.20 -44.10 -22.10
C TYR A 433 22.55 -44.82 -22.12
N ASN A 434 23.01 -45.27 -20.96
CA ASN A 434 24.24 -46.05 -20.83
C ASN A 434 23.83 -47.53 -20.72
N ASP A 435 24.19 -48.36 -21.71
CA ASP A 435 23.78 -49.78 -21.77
C ASP A 435 22.26 -50.00 -21.62
N GLY A 436 21.47 -49.09 -22.20
CA GLY A 436 20.00 -49.11 -22.11
C GLY A 436 19.43 -48.51 -20.82
N ILE A 437 20.28 -48.09 -19.88
CA ILE A 437 19.88 -47.52 -18.60
C ILE A 437 19.77 -45.99 -18.69
N PRO A 438 18.59 -45.38 -18.45
CA PRO A 438 18.45 -43.94 -18.43
C PRO A 438 19.21 -43.34 -17.23
N THR A 439 20.13 -42.43 -17.55
CA THR A 439 21.07 -41.81 -16.63
C THR A 439 21.12 -40.30 -16.87
N LEU A 440 20.98 -39.52 -15.80
CA LEU A 440 21.16 -38.07 -15.83
C LEU A 440 22.64 -37.73 -15.63
N MET A 441 23.22 -37.09 -16.63
CA MET A 441 24.63 -36.69 -16.65
C MET A 441 24.76 -35.20 -16.34
N PRO A 442 25.61 -34.80 -15.39
CA PRO A 442 26.04 -33.41 -15.29
C PRO A 442 26.95 -33.04 -16.46
N ALA A 443 27.12 -31.75 -16.68
CA ALA A 443 28.12 -31.16 -17.56
C ALA A 443 29.11 -30.33 -16.74
N ASN A 444 29.65 -30.96 -15.70
CA ASN A 444 30.70 -30.46 -14.83
C ASN A 444 31.35 -31.68 -14.17
N ALA A 445 32.66 -31.85 -14.36
CA ALA A 445 33.41 -33.00 -13.85
C ALA A 445 33.34 -33.18 -12.31
N LEU A 446 32.96 -32.16 -11.55
CA LEU A 446 32.81 -32.22 -10.09
C LEU A 446 31.56 -32.97 -9.62
N TYR A 447 30.64 -33.31 -10.52
CA TYR A 447 29.36 -33.93 -10.18
C TYR A 447 29.27 -35.35 -10.74
N SER A 448 28.63 -36.26 -9.99
CA SER A 448 28.43 -37.65 -10.41
C SER A 448 27.14 -37.84 -11.22
N PRO A 449 27.10 -38.79 -12.18
CA PRO A 449 25.87 -39.20 -12.84
C PRO A 449 24.81 -39.74 -11.87
N ILE A 450 23.52 -39.57 -12.22
CA ILE A 450 22.38 -40.07 -11.45
C ILE A 450 21.64 -41.11 -12.29
N SER A 451 21.66 -42.38 -11.88
CA SER A 451 20.83 -43.42 -12.49
C SER A 451 19.36 -43.24 -12.11
N LEU A 452 18.45 -43.46 -13.07
CA LEU A 452 17.00 -43.41 -12.85
C LEU A 452 16.40 -44.78 -12.46
N ILE A 453 17.22 -45.84 -12.36
CA ILE A 453 16.73 -47.16 -11.93
C ILE A 453 16.16 -47.06 -10.51
N GLY A 454 14.92 -47.52 -10.34
CA GLY A 454 14.26 -47.59 -9.04
C GLY A 454 13.87 -46.22 -8.46
N LYS A 455 13.83 -45.16 -9.26
CA LYS A 455 13.39 -43.82 -8.85
C LYS A 455 12.08 -43.45 -9.54
N GLU A 456 11.19 -42.76 -8.82
CA GLU A 456 10.05 -42.08 -9.44
C GLU A 456 10.59 -40.80 -10.11
N ALA A 457 10.52 -40.79 -11.44
CA ALA A 457 11.09 -39.72 -12.26
C ALA A 457 10.06 -39.20 -13.26
N GLU A 458 9.83 -37.89 -13.26
CA GLU A 458 8.93 -37.22 -14.19
C GLU A 458 9.68 -36.14 -14.98
N ILE A 459 9.67 -36.23 -16.31
CA ILE A 459 10.22 -35.19 -17.17
C ILE A 459 9.23 -34.03 -17.18
N LEU A 460 9.67 -32.88 -16.69
CA LEU A 460 8.90 -31.64 -16.69
C LEU A 460 9.00 -30.92 -18.04
N GLY A 461 10.15 -31.07 -18.70
CA GLY A 461 10.37 -30.56 -20.05
C GLY A 461 11.82 -30.62 -20.51
N VAL A 462 12.05 -30.11 -21.72
CA VAL A 462 13.37 -30.05 -22.37
C VAL A 462 13.81 -28.59 -22.49
N ALA A 463 15.06 -28.30 -22.12
CA ALA A 463 15.65 -26.97 -22.25
C ALA A 463 15.89 -26.61 -23.72
N ILE A 464 15.30 -25.50 -24.17
CA ILE A 464 15.38 -25.00 -25.54
C ILE A 464 16.23 -23.73 -25.67
N GLY A 465 16.45 -23.00 -24.58
CA GLY A 465 17.28 -21.81 -24.58
C GLY A 465 17.73 -21.36 -23.19
N VAL A 466 18.71 -20.46 -23.16
CA VAL A 466 19.28 -19.87 -21.94
C VAL A 466 19.27 -18.36 -22.11
N ILE A 467 18.69 -17.65 -21.15
CA ILE A 467 18.72 -16.20 -21.06
C ILE A 467 19.77 -15.83 -20.00
N LYS A 468 20.79 -15.11 -20.43
CA LYS A 468 21.82 -14.53 -19.57
C LYS A 468 21.60 -13.04 -19.46
N LYS A 469 21.76 -12.48 -18.26
CA LYS A 469 21.78 -11.03 -18.04
C LYS A 469 23.22 -10.54 -18.20
N ASN A 470 23.45 -9.55 -19.06
CA ASN A 470 24.76 -8.92 -19.25
C ASN A 470 25.13 -8.02 -18.08
#